data_AF-A0A5J4NQC6-F1
#
_entry.id   AF-A0A5J4NQC6-F1
#
_cell.length_a   1.000
_cell.length_b   1.000
_cell.length_c   1.000
_cell.angle_alpha   90.00
_cell.angle_beta   90.00
_cell.angle_gamma   90.00
#
_symmetry.space_group_name_H-M   'P 1'
#
loop_
_entity.id
_entity.type
_entity.pdbx_description
1 polymer ?
#
loop_
_entity_poly.entity_id
_entity_poly.type
_entity_poly.pdbx_seq_one_letter_code
_entity_poly.pdbx_strand_id
1 'polypeptide(L)'
;METACNRLHVTWLPTKLFGELISPVFRKLDATVPVLAVCGGTDLNEDVYNVDYFKVMTKSVQRSRAVIVFTQSMLTRFQEFWPDYKGLLKMIPQAVNVNRELAYRDLETHVNWLTKRLGVELTRYFVIVGRLRPVKDPQFALQPFIEWNSKPVTVLNQKTDEQLSRPYHHHLIYIGSVVSLLGRTENDHTCIQTKFSASHVKNNR
;
A
#
# COMPACT_ATOMS: atom_id res chain seq x y z
N MET A 1 13.18 46.83 5.81
CA MET A 1 13.42 45.49 6.39
C MET A 1 12.18 44.66 6.12
N GLU A 2 12.17 43.94 5.00
CA GLU A 2 11.10 43.01 4.64
C GLU A 2 11.15 41.82 5.59
N THR A 3 10.02 41.51 6.22
CA THR A 3 9.83 40.32 7.05
C THR A 3 10.08 39.08 6.20
N ALA A 4 11.24 38.45 6.39
CA ALA A 4 11.54 37.15 5.80
C ALA A 4 10.42 36.18 6.16
N CYS A 5 9.57 35.88 5.20
CA CYS A 5 8.49 34.93 5.35
C CYS A 5 9.15 33.57 5.68
N ASN A 6 9.01 33.11 6.93
CA ASN A 6 9.49 31.82 7.41
C ASN A 6 8.72 30.67 6.72
N ARG A 7 8.86 30.53 5.39
CA ARG A 7 8.22 29.49 4.60
C ARG A 7 9.05 28.23 4.74
N LEU A 8 8.52 27.23 5.43
CA LEU A 8 9.04 25.87 5.38
C LEU A 8 8.56 25.21 4.08
N HIS A 9 9.48 24.67 3.30
CA HIS A 9 9.12 23.85 2.14
C HIS A 9 9.15 22.37 2.51
N VAL A 10 8.00 21.72 2.42
CA VAL A 10 7.85 20.27 2.60
C VAL A 10 7.79 19.63 1.23
N THR A 11 8.65 18.64 0.99
CA THR A 11 8.68 17.93 -0.29
C THR A 11 8.90 16.44 -0.09
N TRP A 12 8.31 15.65 -0.98
CA TRP A 12 8.64 14.24 -1.10
C TRP A 12 9.95 14.08 -1.86
N LEU A 13 10.71 13.04 -1.57
CA LEU A 13 11.84 12.73 -2.42
C LEU A 13 11.37 12.48 -3.86
N PRO A 14 12.11 12.99 -4.85
CA PRO A 14 11.73 12.88 -6.24
C PRO A 14 11.82 11.42 -6.71
N THR A 15 10.66 10.77 -6.81
CA THR A 15 10.49 9.41 -7.36
C THR A 15 10.26 9.41 -8.87
N LYS A 16 10.25 8.24 -9.51
CA LYS A 16 9.90 8.05 -10.94
C LYS A 16 8.61 8.77 -11.40
N LEU A 17 7.62 8.96 -10.51
CA LEU A 17 6.37 9.67 -10.81
C LEU A 17 6.47 11.20 -10.71
N PHE A 18 7.50 11.72 -10.05
CA PHE A 18 7.62 13.13 -9.71
C PHE A 18 8.98 13.76 -10.10
N GLY A 19 9.97 12.96 -10.51
CA GLY A 19 11.35 13.38 -10.74
C GLY A 19 11.48 14.44 -11.83
N GLU A 20 10.64 14.38 -12.86
CA GLU A 20 10.61 15.37 -13.96
C GLU A 20 10.01 16.72 -13.52
N LEU A 21 9.11 16.73 -12.53
CA LEU A 21 8.40 17.94 -12.06
C LEU A 21 9.03 18.57 -10.79
N ILE A 22 9.57 17.77 -9.88
CA ILE A 22 10.14 18.24 -8.60
C ILE A 22 11.57 18.76 -8.79
N SER A 23 12.38 18.17 -9.67
CA SER A 23 13.78 18.59 -9.87
C SER A 23 13.92 20.08 -10.27
N PRO A 24 13.11 20.63 -11.19
CA PRO A 24 13.18 22.04 -11.55
C PRO A 24 12.71 22.99 -10.43
N VAL A 25 11.66 22.62 -9.70
CA VAL A 25 11.14 23.41 -8.57
C VAL A 25 12.16 23.45 -7.44
N PHE A 26 12.75 22.30 -7.13
CA PHE A 26 13.78 22.19 -6.10
C PHE A 26 15.01 23.02 -6.46
N ARG A 27 15.49 22.99 -7.71
CA ARG A 27 16.63 23.80 -8.15
C ARG A 27 16.37 25.31 -8.11
N LYS A 28 15.12 25.74 -8.32
CA LYS A 28 14.72 27.16 -8.31
C LYS A 28 14.37 27.68 -6.92
N LEU A 29 14.20 26.81 -5.94
CA LEU A 29 13.90 27.21 -4.57
C LEU A 29 15.11 27.94 -3.97
N ASP A 30 14.88 29.11 -3.39
CA ASP A 30 15.92 29.93 -2.74
C ASP A 30 16.69 29.13 -1.67
N ALA A 31 18.01 29.36 -1.55
CA ALA A 31 18.88 28.64 -0.63
C ALA A 31 18.55 28.89 0.85
N THR A 32 17.94 30.03 1.17
CA THR A 32 17.55 30.42 2.53
C THR A 32 16.29 29.70 3.02
N VAL A 33 15.49 29.14 2.11
CA VAL A 33 14.26 28.42 2.43
C VAL A 33 14.61 27.07 3.07
N PRO A 34 14.22 26.81 4.34
CA PRO A 34 14.43 25.52 4.96
C PRO A 34 13.59 24.45 4.26
N VAL A 35 14.23 23.31 4.00
CA VAL A 35 13.61 22.16 3.34
C VAL A 35 13.45 21.03 4.35
N LEU A 36 12.26 20.45 4.38
CA LEU A 36 11.97 19.19 5.03
C LEU A 36 11.62 18.14 3.96
N ALA A 37 12.41 17.06 3.89
CA ALA A 37 12.16 15.95 2.99
C ALA A 37 11.32 14.86 3.68
N VAL A 38 10.41 14.26 2.93
CA VAL A 38 9.66 13.08 3.35
C VAL A 38 10.04 11.93 2.43
N CYS A 39 10.60 10.86 3.02
CA CYS A 39 10.98 9.65 2.31
C CYS A 39 9.89 8.60 2.50
N GLY A 40 9.25 8.22 1.40
CA GLY A 40 8.28 7.14 1.31
C GLY A 40 8.92 5.79 0.97
N GLY A 41 8.09 4.75 0.94
CA GLY A 41 8.56 3.39 0.65
C GLY A 41 9.17 3.24 -0.75
N THR A 42 8.65 3.94 -1.76
CA THR A 42 9.21 3.87 -3.12
C THR A 42 10.61 4.49 -3.21
N ASP A 43 10.87 5.59 -2.50
CA ASP A 43 12.20 6.21 -2.46
C ASP A 43 13.27 5.24 -1.99
N LEU A 44 13.01 4.57 -0.85
CA LEU A 44 13.99 3.75 -0.13
C LEU A 44 14.03 2.28 -0.58
N ASN A 45 12.98 1.79 -1.24
CA ASN A 45 12.87 0.38 -1.61
C ASN A 45 12.98 0.13 -3.11
N GLU A 46 12.80 1.17 -3.95
CA GLU A 46 12.77 1.03 -5.41
C GLU A 46 13.74 2.05 -6.06
N ASP A 47 13.50 3.34 -5.87
CA ASP A 47 14.16 4.39 -6.65
C ASP A 47 15.63 4.61 -6.28
N VAL A 48 16.03 4.25 -5.06
CA VAL A 48 17.42 4.30 -4.61
C VAL A 48 18.38 3.44 -5.45
N TYR A 49 17.87 2.38 -6.07
CA TYR A 49 18.66 1.51 -6.93
C TYR A 49 18.79 2.04 -8.37
N ASN A 50 18.05 3.09 -8.72
CA ASN A 50 18.24 3.80 -9.98
C ASN A 50 19.28 4.90 -9.80
N VAL A 51 20.39 4.82 -10.56
CA VAL A 51 21.54 5.72 -10.43
C VAL A 51 21.17 7.19 -10.61
N ASP A 52 20.27 7.51 -11.54
CA ASP A 52 19.91 8.90 -11.83
C ASP A 52 18.96 9.46 -10.77
N TYR A 53 17.99 8.66 -10.29
CA TYR A 53 17.13 9.06 -9.19
C TYR A 53 17.92 9.20 -7.90
N PHE A 54 18.83 8.27 -7.61
CA PHE A 54 19.67 8.34 -6.42
C PHE A 54 20.51 9.62 -6.38
N LYS A 55 21.07 10.07 -7.51
CA LYS A 55 21.79 11.36 -7.60
C LYS A 55 20.89 12.54 -7.26
N VAL A 56 19.65 12.56 -7.75
CA VAL A 56 18.71 13.65 -7.48
C VAL A 56 18.24 13.60 -6.03
N MET A 57 17.87 12.43 -5.52
CA MET A 57 17.46 12.22 -4.12
C MET A 57 18.57 12.63 -3.15
N THR A 58 19.81 12.26 -3.44
CA THR A 58 20.97 12.64 -2.60
C THR A 58 21.11 14.15 -2.47
N LYS A 59 20.96 14.89 -3.57
CA LYS A 59 20.96 16.37 -3.53
C LYS A 59 19.80 16.92 -2.69
N SER A 60 18.62 16.30 -2.79
CA SER A 60 17.46 16.69 -1.99
C SER A 60 17.67 16.41 -0.49
N VAL A 61 18.20 15.24 -0.13
CA VAL A 61 18.54 14.87 1.24
C VAL A 61 19.58 15.82 1.82
N GLN A 62 20.70 16.05 1.12
CA GLN A 62 21.79 16.91 1.59
C GLN A 62 21.34 18.36 1.84
N ARG A 63 20.40 18.88 1.04
CA ARG A 63 19.83 20.22 1.25
C ARG A 63 18.81 20.27 2.40
N SER A 64 18.21 19.14 2.75
CA SER A 64 17.14 19.11 3.73
C SER A 64 17.67 19.29 5.14
N ARG A 65 17.07 20.22 5.90
CA ARG A 65 17.37 20.40 7.33
C ARG A 65 16.80 19.29 8.18
N ALA A 66 15.73 18.66 7.72
CA ALA A 66 15.13 17.50 8.34
C ALA A 66 14.64 16.50 7.29
N VAL A 67 14.68 15.22 7.63
CA VAL A 67 14.07 14.12 6.87
C VAL A 67 13.11 13.35 7.76
N ILE A 68 11.92 13.06 7.21
CA ILE A 68 10.92 12.19 7.81
C ILE A 68 10.88 10.84 7.09
N VAL A 69 10.83 9.77 7.85
CA VAL A 69 10.53 8.39 7.40
C VAL A 69 9.34 7.83 8.18
N PHE A 70 8.70 6.78 7.69
CA PHE A 70 7.43 6.28 8.27
C PHE A 70 7.55 5.05 9.16
N THR A 71 8.61 4.27 9.02
CA THR A 71 8.81 3.02 9.76
C THR A 71 10.25 2.87 10.19
N GLN A 72 10.49 1.97 11.16
CA GLN A 72 11.84 1.64 11.60
C GLN A 72 12.69 1.03 10.47
N SER A 73 12.10 0.18 9.63
CA SER A 73 12.80 -0.39 8.47
C SER A 73 13.25 0.67 7.46
N MET A 74 12.42 1.69 7.25
CA MET A 74 12.77 2.83 6.41
C MET A 74 13.84 3.71 7.05
N LEU A 75 13.81 3.88 8.38
CA LEU A 75 14.88 4.59 9.10
C LEU A 75 16.24 3.92 8.90
N THR A 76 16.30 2.60 9.08
CA THR A 76 17.52 1.81 8.85
C THR A 76 18.02 1.94 7.42
N ARG A 77 17.15 1.74 6.43
CA ARG A 77 17.52 1.92 5.01
C ARG A 77 18.01 3.32 4.69
N PHE A 78 17.36 4.35 5.23
CA PHE A 78 17.82 5.72 5.02
C PHE A 78 19.26 5.92 5.53
N GLN A 79 19.59 5.37 6.70
CA GLN A 79 20.93 5.46 7.29
C GLN A 79 21.98 4.66 6.51
N GLU A 80 21.59 3.55 5.86
CA GLU A 80 22.47 2.78 4.97
C GLU A 80 22.87 3.61 3.73
N PHE A 81 21.93 4.34 3.13
CA PHE A 81 22.17 5.11 1.91
C PHE A 81 22.78 6.50 2.15
N TRP A 82 22.46 7.13 3.29
CA TRP A 82 22.98 8.45 3.65
C TRP A 82 23.53 8.47 5.09
N PRO A 83 24.61 7.70 5.38
CA PRO A 83 25.15 7.58 6.74
C PRO A 83 25.67 8.91 7.29
N ASP A 84 26.09 9.82 6.41
CA ASP A 84 26.65 11.12 6.77
C ASP A 84 25.60 12.24 6.87
N TYR A 85 24.31 11.94 6.82
CA TYR A 85 23.27 12.96 6.92
C TYR A 85 23.36 13.70 8.27
N LYS A 86 23.56 15.02 8.22
CA LYS A 86 23.78 15.87 9.40
C LYS A 86 22.50 16.55 9.91
N GLY A 87 21.41 16.47 9.16
CA GLY A 87 20.14 17.10 9.54
C GLY A 87 19.32 16.26 10.52
N LEU A 88 18.16 16.78 10.91
CA LEU A 88 17.25 16.09 11.81
C LEU A 88 16.57 14.91 11.09
N LEU A 89 16.84 13.69 11.53
CA LEU A 89 16.16 12.49 11.02
C LEU A 89 15.09 12.03 12.02
N LYS A 90 13.82 11.95 11.59
CA LYS A 90 12.71 11.54 12.47
C LYS A 90 11.81 10.50 11.82
N MET A 91 11.46 9.47 12.61
CA MET A 91 10.37 8.56 12.25
C MET A 91 9.04 9.15 12.71
N ILE A 92 8.12 9.38 11.77
CA ILE A 92 6.75 9.80 12.04
C ILE A 92 5.83 8.82 11.31
N PRO A 93 5.15 7.90 12.02
CA PRO A 93 4.24 6.95 11.39
C PRO A 93 3.14 7.65 10.61
N GLN A 94 2.78 7.10 9.44
CA GLN A 94 1.61 7.57 8.71
C GLN A 94 0.32 7.23 9.48
N ALA A 95 -0.65 8.12 9.41
CA ALA A 95 -1.97 7.93 9.99
C ALA A 95 -3.05 8.12 8.94
N VAL A 96 -4.20 7.49 9.17
CA VAL A 96 -5.42 7.70 8.39
C VAL A 96 -6.44 8.40 9.26
N ASN A 97 -7.09 9.43 8.72
CA ASN A 97 -8.27 10.02 9.34
C ASN A 97 -9.49 9.27 8.80
N VAL A 98 -10.22 8.58 9.67
CA VAL A 98 -11.38 7.77 9.30
C VAL A 98 -12.62 8.36 9.95
N ASN A 99 -13.54 8.82 9.11
CA ASN A 99 -14.92 9.07 9.53
C ASN A 99 -15.69 7.75 9.42
N ARG A 100 -16.05 7.17 10.57
CA ARG A 100 -16.68 5.84 10.61
C ARG A 100 -18.08 5.89 10.00
N GLU A 101 -18.83 6.94 10.28
CA GLU A 101 -20.20 7.12 9.80
C GLU A 101 -20.23 7.12 8.27
N LEU A 102 -19.32 7.86 7.64
CA LEU A 102 -19.15 7.87 6.18
C LEU A 102 -18.63 6.53 5.64
N ALA A 103 -17.72 5.86 6.36
CA ALA A 103 -17.19 4.56 5.94
C ALA A 103 -18.26 3.46 5.93
N TYR A 104 -19.22 3.52 6.86
CA TYR A 104 -20.28 2.51 6.98
C TYR A 104 -21.57 2.85 6.21
N ARG A 105 -21.80 4.12 5.86
CA ARG A 105 -23.07 4.60 5.28
C ARG A 105 -23.60 3.72 4.15
N ASP A 106 -22.72 3.28 3.26
CA ASP A 106 -23.09 2.56 2.04
C ASP A 106 -22.56 1.11 2.04
N LEU A 107 -22.11 0.57 3.18
CA LEU A 107 -21.43 -0.74 3.24
C LEU A 107 -22.33 -1.86 2.71
N GLU A 108 -23.57 -1.93 3.19
CA GLU A 108 -24.53 -2.97 2.78
C GLU A 108 -24.81 -2.90 1.27
N THR A 109 -24.99 -1.69 0.74
CA THR A 109 -25.19 -1.46 -0.70
C THR A 109 -24.02 -2.00 -1.53
N HIS A 110 -22.78 -1.74 -1.10
CA HIS A 110 -21.58 -2.22 -1.80
C HIS A 110 -21.43 -3.75 -1.70
N VAL A 111 -21.66 -4.34 -0.52
CA VAL A 111 -21.59 -5.80 -0.33
C VAL A 111 -22.66 -6.51 -1.16
N ASN A 112 -23.88 -5.98 -1.20
CA ASN A 112 -24.98 -6.50 -2.01
C ASN A 112 -24.67 -6.40 -3.51
N TRP A 113 -24.15 -5.26 -3.96
CA TRP A 113 -23.72 -5.10 -5.35
C TRP A 113 -22.63 -6.10 -5.73
N LEU A 114 -21.62 -6.28 -4.87
CA LEU A 114 -20.50 -7.19 -5.11
C LEU A 114 -20.95 -8.66 -5.11
N THR A 115 -21.80 -9.04 -4.16
CA THR A 115 -22.44 -10.37 -4.08
C THR A 115 -23.21 -10.69 -5.36
N LYS A 116 -24.07 -9.76 -5.83
CA LYS A 116 -24.81 -9.91 -7.09
C LYS A 116 -23.88 -10.06 -8.29
N ARG A 117 -22.80 -9.27 -8.34
CA ARG A 117 -21.85 -9.29 -9.47
C ARG A 117 -20.96 -10.54 -9.49
N LEU A 118 -20.63 -11.10 -8.33
CA LEU A 118 -19.81 -12.31 -8.24
C LEU A 118 -20.65 -13.60 -8.35
N GLY A 119 -21.96 -13.52 -8.06
CA GLY A 119 -22.86 -14.68 -8.01
C GLY A 119 -22.58 -15.60 -6.82
N VAL A 120 -21.92 -15.08 -5.77
CA VAL A 120 -21.61 -15.81 -4.53
C VAL A 120 -21.90 -14.91 -3.33
N GLU A 121 -22.46 -15.49 -2.29
CA GLU A 121 -22.80 -14.78 -1.05
C GLU A 121 -21.53 -14.45 -0.25
N LEU A 122 -21.22 -13.16 -0.08
CA LEU A 122 -20.03 -12.70 0.63
C LEU A 122 -20.25 -12.62 2.15
N THR A 123 -20.40 -13.76 2.80
CA THR A 123 -20.62 -13.83 4.26
C THR A 123 -19.32 -13.66 5.06
N ARG A 124 -18.18 -14.12 4.52
CA ARG A 124 -16.86 -14.02 5.16
C ARG A 124 -15.80 -13.78 4.11
N TYR A 125 -15.06 -12.69 4.22
CA TYR A 125 -14.06 -12.33 3.23
C TYR A 125 -12.88 -11.58 3.82
N PHE A 126 -11.72 -11.74 3.19
CA PHE A 126 -10.55 -10.90 3.37
C PHE A 126 -10.46 -9.95 2.20
N VAL A 127 -10.22 -8.67 2.49
CA VAL A 127 -9.99 -7.66 1.46
C VAL A 127 -8.54 -7.23 1.50
N ILE A 128 -7.86 -7.36 0.37
CA ILE A 128 -6.54 -6.76 0.14
C ILE A 128 -6.75 -5.55 -0.75
N VAL A 129 -6.54 -4.37 -0.17
CA VAL A 129 -6.71 -3.09 -0.86
C VAL A 129 -5.34 -2.51 -1.22
N GLY A 130 -5.14 -2.19 -2.50
CA GLY A 130 -3.94 -1.50 -2.94
C GLY A 130 -3.70 -1.60 -4.44
N ARG A 131 -2.80 -0.76 -4.95
CA ARG A 131 -2.30 -0.89 -6.33
C ARG A 131 -1.55 -2.22 -6.49
N LEU A 132 -1.95 -3.02 -7.47
CA LEU A 132 -1.26 -4.25 -7.81
C LEU A 132 0.05 -3.88 -8.53
N ARG A 133 1.17 -4.24 -7.92
CA ARG A 133 2.54 -4.05 -8.42
C ARG A 133 3.28 -5.37 -8.21
N PRO A 134 4.40 -5.64 -8.90
CA PRO A 134 5.21 -6.84 -8.65
C PRO A 134 5.59 -7.01 -7.17
N VAL A 135 5.93 -5.91 -6.47
CA VAL A 135 6.25 -5.93 -5.02
C VAL A 135 5.01 -6.10 -4.11
N LYS A 136 3.81 -6.10 -4.68
CA LYS A 136 2.52 -6.32 -4.02
C LYS A 136 1.74 -7.41 -4.75
N ASP A 137 2.45 -8.42 -5.25
CA ASP A 137 1.85 -9.51 -6.01
C ASP A 137 0.83 -10.26 -5.14
N PRO A 138 -0.45 -10.32 -5.55
CA PRO A 138 -1.48 -11.04 -4.82
C PRO A 138 -1.18 -12.54 -4.67
N GLN A 139 -0.32 -13.12 -5.51
CA GLN A 139 0.11 -14.51 -5.37
C GLN A 139 0.80 -14.79 -4.02
N PHE A 140 1.47 -13.79 -3.43
CA PHE A 140 2.13 -13.95 -2.13
C PHE A 140 1.17 -14.34 -1.01
N ALA A 141 -0.04 -13.77 -1.01
CA ALA A 141 -1.06 -14.08 -0.01
C ALA A 141 -1.95 -15.28 -0.41
N LEU A 142 -1.95 -15.68 -1.70
CA LEU A 142 -2.85 -16.71 -2.22
C LEU A 142 -2.56 -18.10 -1.63
N GLN A 143 -1.32 -18.57 -1.69
CA GLN A 143 -0.98 -19.92 -1.22
C GLN A 143 -1.19 -20.08 0.30
N PRO A 144 -0.70 -19.15 1.15
CA PRO A 144 -1.02 -19.18 2.59
C PRO A 144 -2.53 -19.11 2.86
N PHE A 145 -3.27 -18.33 2.07
CA PHE A 145 -4.73 -18.25 2.21
C PHE A 145 -5.42 -19.58 1.87
N ILE A 146 -5.03 -20.25 0.79
CA ILE A 146 -5.59 -21.56 0.41
C ILE A 146 -5.33 -22.59 1.51
N GLU A 147 -4.08 -22.68 2.00
CA GLU A 147 -3.69 -23.61 3.06
C GLU A 147 -4.41 -23.36 4.38
N TRP A 148 -4.65 -22.09 4.71
CA TRP A 148 -5.42 -21.72 5.88
C TRP A 148 -6.91 -22.01 5.69
N ASN A 149 -7.47 -21.69 4.53
CA ASN A 149 -8.90 -21.82 4.21
C ASN A 149 -9.33 -23.27 3.91
N SER A 150 -8.38 -24.18 3.65
CA SER A 150 -8.64 -25.61 3.48
C SER A 150 -8.76 -26.37 4.81
N LYS A 151 -8.40 -25.75 5.94
CA LYS A 151 -8.50 -26.38 7.26
C LYS A 151 -9.95 -26.34 7.76
N PRO A 152 -10.51 -27.46 8.25
CA PRO A 152 -11.83 -27.46 8.85
C PRO A 152 -11.83 -26.56 10.10
N VAL A 153 -12.78 -25.64 10.17
CA VAL A 153 -12.99 -24.83 11.37
C VAL A 153 -13.93 -25.60 12.29
N THR A 154 -13.39 -26.12 13.39
CA THR A 154 -14.21 -26.73 14.43
C THR A 154 -14.90 -25.61 15.21
N VAL A 155 -16.20 -25.42 14.97
CA VAL A 155 -17.01 -24.51 15.79
C VAL A 155 -17.71 -25.36 16.84
N LEU A 156 -17.35 -25.16 18.12
CA LEU A 156 -18.06 -25.74 19.24
C LEU A 156 -19.43 -25.07 19.35
N ASN A 157 -20.49 -25.83 19.12
CA ASN A 157 -21.84 -25.34 19.30
C ASN A 157 -22.16 -25.35 20.80
N GLN A 158 -22.00 -24.19 21.47
CA GLN A 158 -22.10 -24.04 22.93
C GLN A 158 -23.45 -24.49 23.54
N LYS A 159 -24.44 -24.83 22.72
CA LYS A 159 -25.77 -25.28 23.16
C LYS A 159 -26.04 -26.78 22.99
N THR A 160 -25.29 -27.49 22.15
CA THR A 160 -25.61 -28.89 21.81
C THR A 160 -24.42 -29.86 21.93
N ASP A 161 -23.22 -29.38 22.26
CA ASP A 161 -21.97 -30.18 22.25
C ASP A 161 -21.67 -30.90 20.93
N GLU A 162 -22.45 -30.63 19.88
CA GLU A 162 -22.24 -31.16 18.54
C GLU A 162 -21.13 -30.40 17.83
N GLN A 163 -20.10 -31.12 17.42
CA GLN A 163 -19.05 -30.59 16.56
C GLN A 163 -19.56 -30.51 15.11
N LEU A 164 -19.99 -29.32 14.71
CA LEU A 164 -20.41 -29.08 13.33
C LEU A 164 -19.19 -28.73 12.48
N SER A 165 -18.59 -29.74 11.84
CA SER A 165 -17.57 -29.54 10.80
C SER A 165 -18.26 -29.04 9.52
N ARG A 166 -18.43 -27.73 9.37
CA ARG A 166 -18.75 -27.13 8.06
C ARG A 166 -17.47 -26.59 7.43
N PRO A 167 -17.21 -26.86 6.14
CA PRO A 167 -16.16 -26.16 5.41
C PRO A 167 -16.61 -24.70 5.25
N TYR A 168 -16.16 -23.83 6.16
CA TYR A 168 -16.34 -22.40 5.97
C TYR A 168 -15.34 -21.95 4.92
N HIS A 169 -15.81 -21.67 3.71
CA HIS A 169 -14.98 -21.06 2.70
C HIS A 169 -15.01 -19.54 2.87
N HIS A 170 -13.88 -18.97 3.25
CA HIS A 170 -13.67 -17.53 3.18
C HIS A 170 -13.40 -17.13 1.73
N HIS A 171 -13.80 -15.92 1.35
CA HIS A 171 -13.45 -15.33 0.07
C HIS A 171 -12.22 -14.43 0.22
N LEU A 172 -11.34 -14.44 -0.78
CA LEU A 172 -10.22 -13.49 -0.88
C LEU A 172 -10.52 -12.49 -1.99
N ILE A 173 -10.61 -11.21 -1.64
CA ILE A 173 -10.98 -10.13 -2.54
C ILE A 173 -9.80 -9.17 -2.67
N TYR A 174 -9.36 -8.94 -3.91
CA TYR A 174 -8.37 -7.93 -4.22
C TYR A 174 -9.06 -6.69 -4.81
N ILE A 175 -8.83 -5.53 -4.19
CA ILE A 175 -9.36 -4.24 -4.64
C ILE A 175 -8.17 -3.35 -4.98
N GLY A 176 -7.97 -3.09 -6.27
CA GLY A 176 -6.82 -2.35 -6.75
C GLY A 176 -6.95 -1.91 -8.19
N SER A 177 -6.17 -0.90 -8.57
CA SER A 177 -5.91 -0.58 -9.97
C SER A 177 -4.69 -1.39 -10.43
N VAL A 178 -4.80 -2.01 -11.60
CA VAL A 178 -3.68 -2.65 -12.30
C VAL A 178 -2.91 -1.56 -13.03
N VAL A 179 -1.63 -1.41 -12.72
CA VAL A 179 -0.74 -0.57 -13.53
C VAL A 179 0.01 -1.52 -14.47
N SER A 180 -0.42 -1.58 -15.73
CA SER A 180 0.32 -2.32 -16.75
C SER A 180 1.69 -1.65 -16.98
N LEU A 181 2.75 -2.44 -17.16
CA LEU A 181 4.11 -1.95 -17.45
C LEU A 181 4.20 -1.16 -18.78
N LEU A 182 3.12 -1.11 -19.57
CA LEU A 182 3.04 -0.46 -20.87
C LEU A 182 2.53 0.99 -20.83
N GLY A 183 2.39 1.60 -19.66
CA GLY A 183 2.07 3.03 -19.55
C GLY A 183 0.66 3.43 -20.01
N ARG A 184 -0.21 2.47 -20.34
CA ARG A 184 -1.64 2.72 -20.52
C ARG A 184 -2.34 2.52 -19.18
N THR A 185 -2.75 3.63 -18.58
CA THR A 185 -3.82 3.63 -17.58
C THR A 185 -5.12 3.34 -18.31
N GLU A 186 -5.47 2.07 -18.46
CA GLU A 186 -6.88 1.75 -18.65
C GLU A 186 -7.59 2.09 -17.34
N ASN A 187 -8.53 3.04 -17.41
CA ASN A 187 -9.46 3.39 -16.34
C ASN A 187 -10.49 2.28 -16.12
N ASP A 188 -10.03 1.04 -16.06
CA ASP A 188 -10.88 -0.08 -15.73
C ASP A 188 -10.72 -0.37 -14.25
N HIS A 189 -11.81 -0.18 -13.53
CA HIS A 189 -12.07 -0.87 -12.28
C HIS A 189 -12.22 -2.37 -12.58
N THR A 190 -11.17 -3.01 -13.07
CA THR A 190 -11.10 -4.45 -13.26
C THR A 190 -10.91 -5.06 -11.87
N CYS A 191 -12.04 -5.37 -11.23
CA CYS A 191 -12.05 -6.41 -10.21
C CYS A 191 -11.54 -7.68 -10.89
N ILE A 192 -10.28 -8.05 -10.63
CA ILE A 192 -9.74 -9.34 -11.05
C ILE A 192 -10.52 -10.38 -10.24
N GLN A 193 -11.56 -10.93 -10.86
CA GLN A 193 -12.32 -12.04 -10.32
C GLN A 193 -11.52 -13.32 -10.54
N THR A 194 -10.77 -13.76 -9.54
CA THR A 194 -10.40 -15.18 -9.44
C THR A 194 -11.58 -15.92 -8.83
N LYS A 195 -12.49 -16.41 -9.68
CA LYS A 195 -13.49 -17.42 -9.27
C LYS A 195 -12.75 -18.71 -8.94
N PHE A 196 -12.55 -18.99 -7.66
CA PHE A 196 -12.21 -20.33 -7.20
C PHE A 196 -13.45 -20.94 -6.55
N SER A 197 -14.17 -21.73 -7.35
CA SER A 197 -15.12 -22.72 -6.82
C SER A 197 -14.32 -23.97 -6.49
N ALA A 198 -14.19 -24.30 -5.21
CA ALA A 198 -13.82 -25.65 -4.81
C ALA A 198 -14.99 -26.58 -5.17
N SER A 199 -15.06 -26.99 -6.44
CA SER A 199 -16.03 -27.97 -6.90
C SER A 199 -15.53 -29.35 -6.53
N HIS A 200 -16.29 -30.01 -5.65
CA HIS A 200 -16.42 -31.44 -5.44
C HIS A 200 -15.38 -32.31 -6.18
N VAL A 201 -14.40 -32.81 -5.44
CA VAL A 201 -13.70 -34.04 -5.81
C VAL A 201 -14.72 -35.18 -5.76
N LYS A 202 -15.37 -35.46 -6.88
CA LYS A 202 -16.01 -36.76 -7.10
C LYS A 202 -14.89 -37.78 -7.26
N ASN A 203 -14.62 -38.52 -6.19
CA ASN A 203 -13.84 -39.75 -6.30
C ASN A 203 -14.65 -40.76 -7.12
N ASN A 204 -14.25 -40.98 -8.37
CA ASN A 204 -14.51 -42.22 -9.07
C ASN A 204 -13.38 -43.19 -8.69
N ARG A 205 -13.66 -44.10 -7.75
CA ARG A 205 -13.17 -45.48 -7.74
C ARG A 205 -14.16 -46.33 -6.96
#